data_AF-A0A3B9PL28-F1
#
_entry.id   AF-A0A3B9PL28-F1
#
_cell.length_a   1.000
_cell.length_b   1.000
_cell.length_c   1.000
_cell.angle_alpha   90.00
_cell.angle_beta   90.00
_cell.angle_gamma   90.00
#
_symmetry.space_group_name_H-M   'P 1'
#
loop_
_entity.id
_entity.type
_entity.pdbx_description
1 polymer ?
#
loop_
_entity_poly.entity_id
_entity_poly.type
_entity_poly.pdbx_seq_one_letter_code
_entity_poly.pdbx_strand_id
1 'polypeptide(L)' 'HEHEHEHEHEHEHAGEARGHADLVASYQFVCGQPAALDALDTRLFEFFPRLHEIRAERATPHGQGATVLRPGATTMAF' A
#
# COMPACT_ATOMS: atom_id res chain seq x y z
N HIS A 1 35.68 -43.47 34.87
CA HIS A 1 34.45 -42.76 34.48
C HIS A 1 34.45 -41.43 35.22
N GLU A 2 34.38 -40.24 34.65
CA GLU A 2 34.52 -39.67 33.30
C GLU A 2 34.29 -38.17 33.54
N HIS A 3 35.03 -37.30 32.86
CA HIS A 3 34.70 -35.88 32.77
C HIS A 3 33.81 -35.70 31.53
N GLU A 4 32.77 -34.86 31.59
CA GLU A 4 32.60 -33.74 30.65
C GLU A 4 31.34 -32.90 30.91
N HIS A 5 31.50 -31.63 30.59
CA HIS A 5 30.51 -30.57 30.61
C HIS A 5 29.67 -30.62 29.32
N GLU A 6 28.36 -30.48 29.41
CA GLU A 6 27.56 -30.05 28.25
C GLU A 6 26.73 -28.83 28.62
N HIS A 7 27.17 -27.70 28.08
CA HIS A 7 26.43 -26.45 28.02
C HIS A 7 25.38 -26.59 26.91
N GLU A 8 24.11 -26.74 27.29
CA GLU A 8 23.02 -26.63 26.34
C GLU A 8 22.84 -25.15 25.98
N HIS A 9 23.29 -24.79 24.78
CA HIS A 9 23.06 -23.49 24.17
C HIS A 9 21.62 -23.40 23.68
N GLU A 10 20.77 -22.69 24.44
CA GLU A 10 19.45 -22.30 23.97
C GLU A 10 19.60 -21.27 22.84
N HIS A 11 19.45 -21.73 21.60
CA HIS A 11 19.40 -20.86 20.43
C HIS A 11 18.01 -20.22 20.35
N GLU A 12 17.87 -19.06 20.99
CA GLU A 12 16.78 -18.13 20.72
C GLU A 12 16.85 -17.68 19.27
N HIS A 13 16.13 -18.36 18.38
CA HIS A 13 15.80 -17.84 17.07
C HIS A 13 14.73 -16.75 17.24
N ALA A 14 15.16 -15.58 17.70
CA ALA A 14 14.43 -14.33 17.50
C ALA A 14 14.51 -13.97 16.01
N GLY A 15 13.80 -14.74 15.19
CA GLY A 15 13.57 -14.42 13.79
C GLY A 15 12.78 -13.12 13.74
N GLU A 16 13.45 -12.04 13.36
CA GLU A 16 12.86 -10.75 12.99
C GLU A 16 11.51 -10.96 12.34
N ALA A 17 10.45 -10.51 13.01
CA ALA A 17 9.13 -10.37 12.42
C ALA A 17 9.24 -9.34 11.28
N ARG A 18 9.61 -9.81 10.09
CA ARG A 18 9.48 -9.09 8.82
C ARG A 18 8.00 -9.00 8.49
N GLY A 19 7.26 -8.28 9.32
CA GLY A 19 5.83 -8.05 9.15
C GLY A 19 5.60 -7.21 7.90
N HIS A 20 4.74 -7.70 7.01
CA HIS A 20 4.13 -6.87 6.00
C HIS A 20 3.41 -5.72 6.73
N ALA A 21 3.92 -4.49 6.56
CA ALA A 21 3.29 -3.32 7.14
C ALA A 21 2.19 -2.87 6.17
N ASP A 22 0.94 -3.21 6.50
CA ASP A 22 -0.21 -2.67 5.81
C ASP A 22 -0.40 -1.21 6.22
N LEU A 23 -0.54 -0.33 5.25
CA LEU A 23 -0.75 1.11 5.45
C LEU A 23 -2.13 1.47 4.92
N VAL A 24 -2.99 2.03 5.78
CA VAL A 24 -4.30 2.54 5.40
C VAL A 24 -4.36 4.03 5.71
N ALA A 25 -4.76 4.83 4.72
CA ALA A 25 -4.94 6.26 4.86
C ALA A 25 -6.26 6.67 4.20
N SER A 26 -7.00 7.58 4.86
CA SER A 26 -8.27 8.10 4.38
C SER A 26 -8.19 9.62 4.26
N TYR A 27 -8.56 10.14 3.09
CA TYR A 27 -8.57 11.57 2.80
C TYR A 27 -9.97 11.98 2.33
N GLN A 28 -10.42 13.16 2.75
CA GLN A 28 -11.67 13.76 2.30
C GLN A 28 -11.38 15.11 1.65
N PHE A 29 -11.87 15.29 0.43
CA PHE A 29 -11.77 16.54 -0.32
C PHE A 29 -13.15 17.19 -0.41
N VAL A 30 -13.22 18.50 -0.19
CA VAL A 30 -14.45 19.29 -0.34
C VAL A 30 -14.36 20.08 -1.64
N CYS A 31 -15.15 19.67 -2.64
CA CYS A 31 -15.21 20.35 -3.93
C CYS A 31 -16.32 21.40 -3.93
N GLY A 32 -16.05 22.60 -4.45
CA GLY A 32 -17.09 23.62 -4.65
C GLY A 32 -18.11 23.24 -5.75
N GLN A 33 -17.69 22.44 -6.74
CA GLN A 33 -18.53 21.95 -7.82
C GLN A 33 -18.23 20.45 -8.07
N PRO A 34 -18.81 19.53 -7.27
CA PRO A 34 -18.50 18.11 -7.37
C PRO A 34 -18.89 17.49 -8.72
N ALA A 35 -19.86 18.07 -9.42
CA ALA A 35 -20.28 17.62 -10.75
C ALA A 35 -19.27 17.91 -11.87
N ALA A 36 -18.24 18.71 -11.62
CA ALA A 36 -17.18 19.02 -12.59
C ALA A 36 -15.93 18.13 -12.40
N LEU A 37 -16.03 17.08 -11.58
CA LEU A 37 -14.93 16.19 -11.28
C LEU A 37 -14.84 15.08 -12.34
N ASP A 38 -13.95 15.24 -13.31
CA ASP A 38 -13.82 14.30 -14.43
C ASP A 38 -12.74 13.23 -14.22
N ALA A 39 -11.72 13.52 -13.39
CA ALA A 39 -10.61 12.60 -13.15
C ALA A 39 -9.90 12.85 -11.80
N LEU A 40 -9.16 11.83 -11.36
CA LEU A 40 -8.21 11.85 -10.25
C LEU A 40 -6.82 11.48 -10.79
N ASP A 41 -5.81 12.28 -10.48
CA ASP A 41 -4.41 11.96 -10.73
C ASP A 41 -3.62 11.83 -9.43
N THR A 42 -2.58 11.00 -9.41
CA THR A 42 -1.77 10.76 -8.21
C THR A 42 -0.28 10.87 -8.48
N ARG A 43 0.42 11.51 -7.54
CA ARG A 43 1.89 11.61 -7.49
C ARG A 43 2.53 10.58 -6.55
N LEU A 44 1.76 9.61 -6.05
CA LEU A 44 2.28 8.62 -5.09
C LEU A 44 3.48 7.83 -5.61
N PHE A 45 3.54 7.55 -6.92
CA PHE A 45 4.69 6.89 -7.53
C PHE A 45 5.99 7.71 -7.47
N GLU A 46 5.89 9.04 -7.43
CA GLU A 46 7.06 9.94 -7.26
C GLU A 46 7.57 9.90 -5.82
N PHE A 47 6.66 9.89 -4.84
CA PHE A 47 7.01 9.86 -3.43
C PHE A 47 7.42 8.48 -2.92
N PHE A 48 6.92 7.41 -3.55
CA PHE A 48 7.19 6.02 -3.18
C PHE A 48 7.71 5.24 -4.39
N PRO A 49 9.02 5.31 -4.73
CA PRO A 49 9.58 4.71 -5.94
C PRO A 49 9.47 3.17 -6.03
N ARG A 50 9.18 2.50 -4.90
CA ARG A 50 8.95 1.05 -4.83
C ARG A 50 7.48 0.66 -5.02
N LEU A 51 6.58 1.63 -5.18
CA LEU A 51 5.18 1.38 -5.48
C LEU A 51 5.04 1.04 -6.96
N HIS A 52 4.53 -0.15 -7.25
CA HIS A 52 4.43 -0.65 -8.64
C HIS A 52 3.01 -0.60 -9.20
N GLU A 53 2.00 -0.68 -8.34
CA GLU A 53 0.60 -0.78 -8.73
C GLU A 53 -0.29 -0.08 -7.69
N ILE A 54 -1.29 0.66 -8.16
CA ILE A 54 -2.42 1.12 -7.35
C ILE A 54 -3.69 0.60 -8.01
N ARG A 55 -4.48 -0.18 -7.26
CA ARG A 55 -5.83 -0.55 -7.66
C ARG A 55 -6.77 0.55 -7.18
N ALA A 56 -7.29 1.33 -8.11
CA ALA A 56 -8.18 2.44 -7.83
C ALA A 56 -9.61 2.03 -8.16
N GLU A 57 -10.51 2.28 -7.22
CA GLU A 57 -11.94 2.00 -7.36
C GLU A 57 -12.70 3.32 -7.22
N ARG A 58 -13.79 3.44 -7.98
CA ARG A 58 -14.68 4.61 -7.94
C ARG A 58 -16.13 4.18 -7.86
N ALA A 59 -16.91 4.99 -7.18
CA ALA A 59 -18.36 4.93 -7.15
C ALA A 59 -18.89 6.37 -7.21
N THR A 60 -19.57 6.70 -8.30
CA THR A 60 -20.14 8.02 -8.57
C THR A 60 -21.60 7.86 -9.01
N PRO A 61 -22.38 8.95 -9.11
CA PRO A 61 -23.72 8.88 -9.69
C PRO A 61 -23.76 8.35 -11.13
N HIS A 62 -22.64 8.42 -11.85
CA HIS A 62 -22.50 7.92 -13.23
C HIS A 62 -22.16 6.42 -13.29
N GLY A 63 -21.83 5.80 -12.15
CA GLY A 63 -21.55 4.37 -12.05
C GLY A 63 -20.37 4.06 -11.15
N GLN A 64 -19.97 2.79 -11.18
CA GLN A 64 -18.83 2.28 -10.44
C GLN A 64 -17.83 1.60 -11.38
N GLY A 65 -16.57 1.55 -10.98
CA GLY A 65 -15.55 0.87 -11.76
C GLY A 65 -14.21 0.80 -11.04
N ALA A 66 -13.32 0.00 -11.62
CA ALA A 66 -11.95 -0.14 -11.14
C ALA A 66 -10.97 0.14 -12.28
N THR A 67 -9.80 0.64 -11.93
CA THR A 67 -8.65 0.78 -12.83
C THR A 67 -7.37 0.44 -12.10
N VAL A 68 -6.34 0.06 -12.86
CA VAL A 68 -5.01 -0.20 -12.32
C VAL A 68 -4.08 0.89 -12.80
N LEU A 69 -3.58 1.69 -11.86
CA LEU A 69 -2.62 2.74 -12.12
C LEU A 69 -1.20 2.20 -11.96
N ARG A 70 -0.29 2.69 -12.79
CA ARG A 70 1.13 2.32 -12.81
C ARG A 70 1.99 3.58 -13.02
N PRO A 71 3.30 3.52 -12.75
CA PRO A 71 4.21 4.60 -13.16
C PRO A 71 4.02 4.91 -14.66
N GLY A 72 3.76 6.18 -14.99
CA GLY A 72 3.47 6.64 -16.36
C GLY A 72 2.00 6.55 -16.80
N ALA A 73 1.12 5.94 -15.99
CA ALA A 73 -0.33 5.88 -16.20
C ALA A 73 -1.04 6.08 -14.85
N THR A 74 -1.12 7.33 -14.41
CA THR A 74 -1.45 7.73 -13.03
C THR A 74 -2.85 8.30 -12.84
N THR A 75 -3.63 8.39 -13.92
CA THR A 75 -4.93 9.06 -13.92
C THR A 75 -6.08 8.05 -13.97
N MET A 76 -7.09 8.24 -13.13
CA MET A 76 -8.38 7.55 -13.17
C MET A 76 -9.48 8.54 -13.58
N ALA A 77 -10.24 8.22 -14.62
CA ALA A 77 -11.45 8.97 -14.98
C ALA A 77 -12.64 8.56 -14.10
N PHE A 78 -13.55 9.50 -13.85
CA PHE A 78 -14.77 9.27 -13.09
C PHE A 78 -15.97 8.85 -13.92
#